data_AF-A0A7G8X0U3-F1
#
_entry.id   AF-A0A7G8X0U3-F1
#
_cell.length_a   1.000
_cell.length_b   1.000
_cell.length_c   1.000
_cell.angle_alpha   90.00
_cell.angle_beta   90.00
_cell.angle_gamma   90.00
#
_symmetry.space_group_name_H-M   'P 1'
#
loop_
_entity.id
_entity.type
_entity.pdbx_description
1 polymer ?
#
loop_
_entity_poly.entity_id
_entity_poly.type
_entity_poly.pdbx_seq_one_letter_code
_entity_poly.pdbx_strand_id
1 'polypeptide(L)' 'MWMDSLKILKPISEMKEVDGVIIHWLYPLVDQYGNEKDGEVMVFNIERETLDKINWDNFLTDNFPKVVNDYFEHPAFKK' A
#
# COMPACT_ATOMS: atom_id res chain seq x y z
N MET A 1 4.06 2.18 -6.50
CA MET A 1 3.56 1.83 -5.15
C MET A 1 2.11 2.26 -4.96
N TRP A 2 1.76 3.53 -4.66
CA TRP A 2 0.35 3.87 -4.42
C TRP A 2 -0.59 3.64 -5.62
N MET A 3 -0.19 4.04 -6.83
CA MET A 3 -1.00 3.81 -8.03
C MET A 3 -1.19 2.32 -8.32
N ASP A 4 -0.17 1.51 -8.05
CA ASP A 4 -0.23 0.06 -8.24
C ASP A 4 -1.09 -0.60 -7.16
N SER A 5 -1.00 -0.13 -5.90
CA SER A 5 -1.91 -0.51 -4.82
C SER A 5 -3.37 -0.22 -5.19
N LEU A 6 -3.67 0.93 -5.81
CA LEU A 6 -5.02 1.23 -6.29
C LEU A 6 -5.51 0.21 -7.33
N LYS A 7 -4.65 -0.16 -8.29
CA LYS A 7 -4.97 -1.16 -9.32
C LYS A 7 -5.20 -2.55 -8.73
N ILE A 8 -4.50 -2.91 -7.65
CA ILE A 8 -4.67 -4.19 -6.94
C ILE A 8 -5.96 -4.18 -6.12
N LEU A 9 -6.19 -3.12 -5.34
CA LEU A 9 -7.28 -3.07 -4.36
C LEU A 9 -8.65 -2.83 -5.00
N LYS A 10 -8.74 -2.10 -6.11
CA LYS A 10 -10.00 -1.85 -6.81
C LYS A 10 -10.76 -3.15 -7.15
N PRO A 11 -10.19 -4.12 -7.88
CA PRO A 11 -10.89 -5.38 -8.15
C PRO A 11 -11.13 -6.22 -6.88
N ILE A 12 -10.23 -6.18 -5.88
CA ILE A 12 -10.42 -6.90 -4.61
C ILE A 12 -11.59 -6.31 -3.79
N SER A 13 -11.85 -5.01 -3.90
CA SER A 13 -12.98 -4.37 -3.23
C SER A 13 -14.33 -4.96 -3.64
N GLU A 14 -14.41 -5.52 -4.85
CA GLU A 14 -15.61 -6.17 -5.40
C GLU A 14 -15.78 -7.62 -4.91
N MET A 15 -14.71 -8.26 -4.41
CA MET A 15 -14.70 -9.62 -3.87
C MET A 15 -15.19 -9.62 -2.41
N LYS A 16 -16.48 -9.80 -2.18
CA LYS A 16 -17.12 -9.67 -0.85
C LYS A 16 -16.68 -10.70 0.19
N GLU A 17 -16.05 -11.78 -0.24
CA GLU A 17 -15.46 -12.82 0.60
C GLU A 17 -14.09 -12.45 1.20
N VAL A 18 -13.48 -11.33 0.77
CA VAL A 18 -12.17 -10.88 1.28
C VAL A 18 -12.39 -9.96 2.48
N ASP A 19 -11.92 -10.33 3.66
CA ASP A 19 -12.09 -9.51 4.88
C ASP A 19 -11.09 -8.36 5.02
N GLY A 20 -9.99 -8.40 4.25
CA GLY A 20 -8.96 -7.37 4.25
C GLY A 20 -7.75 -7.77 3.42
N VAL A 21 -6.84 -6.83 3.20
CA VAL A 21 -5.62 -7.02 2.41
C VAL A 21 -4.45 -6.37 3.12
N ILE A 22 -3.32 -7.07 3.20
CA ILE A 22 -2.04 -6.50 3.61
C ILE A 22 -1.15 -6.44 2.36
N ILE A 23 -0.63 -5.26 2.04
CA ILE A 23 0.29 -5.07 0.90
C ILE A 23 1.68 -4.77 1.43
N HIS A 24 2.66 -5.58 1.00
CA HIS A 24 4.09 -5.33 1.19
C HIS A 24 4.72 -4.98 -0.15
N TRP A 25 5.21 -3.75 -0.27
CA TRP A 25 6.08 -3.37 -1.38
C TRP A 25 7.54 -3.58 -0.99
N LEU A 26 8.22 -4.39 -1.79
CA LEU A 26 9.66 -4.60 -1.71
C LEU A 26 10.34 -3.87 -2.86
N TYR A 27 11.47 -3.23 -2.59
CA TYR A 27 12.31 -2.62 -3.60
C TYR A 27 13.78 -2.76 -3.21
N PRO A 28 14.71 -2.84 -4.17
CA PRO A 28 16.13 -2.87 -3.86
C PRO A 28 16.56 -1.62 -3.07
N LEU A 29 17.17 -1.85 -1.92
CA LEU A 29 17.78 -0.82 -1.08
C LEU A 29 19.28 -1.04 -1.05
N VAL A 30 20.03 0.07 -1.08
CA VAL A 30 21.49 0.07 -1.00
C VAL A 30 21.89 0.60 0.38
N ASP A 31 22.67 -0.18 1.12
CA ASP A 31 23.20 0.25 2.42
C ASP A 31 24.34 1.27 2.27
N GLN A 32 24.81 1.83 3.41
CA GLN A 32 25.90 2.81 3.42
C GLN A 32 27.24 2.28 2.87
N TYR A 33 27.37 0.97 2.67
CA TYR A 33 28.55 0.30 2.16
C TYR A 33 28.38 -0.14 0.68
N GLY A 34 27.24 0.16 0.05
CA GLY A 34 26.97 -0.18 -1.34
C GLY A 34 26.38 -1.58 -1.56
N ASN A 35 25.97 -2.28 -0.50
CA ASN A 35 25.33 -3.60 -0.66
C ASN A 35 23.85 -3.43 -1.01
N GLU A 36 23.40 -4.11 -2.07
CA GLU A 36 22.01 -4.09 -2.52
C GLU A 36 21.24 -5.30 -2.00
N LYS A 37 20.03 -5.05 -1.47
CA LYS A 37 19.07 -6.10 -1.08
C LYS A 37 17.65 -5.57 -1.16
N ASP A 38 16.72 -6.42 -1.58
CA ASP A 38 15.30 -6.11 -1.47
C ASP A 38 14.90 -5.87 -0.02
N GLY A 39 14.38 -4.68 0.23
CA GLY A 39 13.88 -4.24 1.52
C GLY A 39 12.43 -3.78 1.42
N GLU A 40 11.75 -3.81 2.55
CA GLU A 40 10.39 -3.32 2.65
C GLU A 40 10.36 -1.79 2.58
N VAL A 41 9.67 -1.26 1.57
CA VAL A 41 9.63 0.18 1.30
C VAL A 41 8.26 0.80 1.59
N MET A 42 7.20 0.01 1.57
CA MET A 42 5.87 0.46 1.96
C MET A 42 5.01 -0.72 2.43
N VAL A 43 4.34 -0.56 3.57
CA VAL A 43 3.35 -1.52 4.09
C VAL A 43 2.11 -0.80 4.53
N PHE A 44 0.99 -1.49 4.34
CA PHE A 44 -0.24 -1.15 5.02
C PHE A 44 -1.22 -2.32 5.01
N ASN A 45 -2.13 -2.27 5.97
CA ASN A 45 -3.31 -3.13 6.05
C ASN A 45 -4.56 -2.32 5.67
N ILE A 46 -5.46 -2.91 4.89
CA ILE A 46 -6.76 -2.31 4.57
C ILE A 46 -7.86 -3.33 4.83
N GLU A 47 -8.71 -3.01 5.80
CA GLU A 47 -9.83 -3.85 6.20
C GLU A 47 -11.02 -3.70 5.25
N ARG A 48 -11.92 -4.69 5.24
CA ARG A 48 -13.16 -4.68 4.45
C ARG A 48 -13.97 -3.40 4.63
N GLU A 49 -14.10 -2.90 5.86
CA GLU A 49 -14.83 -1.66 6.12
C GLU A 49 -14.26 -0.47 5.33
N THR A 50 -12.93 -0.35 5.26
CA THR A 50 -12.28 0.71 4.48
C THR A 50 -12.39 0.44 2.97
N LEU A 51 -12.22 -0.81 2.52
CA LEU A 51 -12.38 -1.17 1.11
C LEU A 51 -13.75 -0.76 0.56
N ASP A 52 -14.80 -0.98 1.34
CA ASP A 52 -16.18 -0.70 0.97
C ASP A 52 -16.53 0.81 1.05
N LYS A 53 -15.80 1.60 1.85
CA LYS A 53 -15.99 3.06 1.96
C LYS A 53 -15.34 3.86 0.84
N ILE A 54 -14.31 3.32 0.19
CA ILE A 54 -13.55 4.05 -0.84
C ILE A 54 -14.34 4.16 -2.14
N ASN A 55 -14.44 5.37 -2.69
CA ASN A 55 -14.87 5.61 -4.07
C ASN A 55 -13.68 5.40 -5.02
N TRP A 56 -13.48 4.16 -5.49
CA TRP A 56 -12.30 3.74 -6.26
C TRP A 56 -12.10 4.45 -7.61
N ASP A 57 -13.15 5.02 -8.19
CA ASP A 57 -13.04 5.78 -9.45
C ASP A 57 -12.48 7.18 -9.26
N ASN A 58 -12.56 7.73 -8.05
CA ASN A 58 -12.15 9.10 -7.73
C ASN A 58 -11.16 9.18 -6.55
N PHE A 59 -10.68 8.03 -6.09
CA PHE A 59 -9.79 7.97 -4.93
C PHE A 59 -8.41 8.54 -5.27
N LEU A 60 -7.99 9.56 -4.52
CA LEU A 60 -6.65 10.11 -4.62
C LEU A 60 -5.68 9.23 -3.84
N THR A 61 -4.67 8.70 -4.53
CA THR A 61 -3.67 7.78 -3.95
C THR A 61 -2.93 8.36 -2.74
N ASP A 62 -2.77 9.68 -2.69
CA ASP A 62 -2.10 10.38 -1.58
C ASP A 62 -2.90 10.32 -0.27
N ASN A 63 -4.15 9.83 -0.31
CA ASN A 63 -4.96 9.59 0.89
C ASN A 63 -4.74 8.21 1.50
N PHE A 64 -4.03 7.27 0.85
CA PHE A 64 -3.76 5.94 1.43
C PHE A 64 -3.23 6.04 2.87
N PRO A 65 -2.19 6.83 3.19
CA PRO A 65 -1.64 6.93 4.55
C PRO A 65 -2.64 7.36 5.63
N LYS A 66 -3.79 7.94 5.23
CA LYS A 66 -4.80 8.48 6.16
C LYS A 66 -5.96 7.52 6.40
N VAL A 67 -6.14 6.52 5.55
CA VAL A 67 -7.34 5.66 5.56
C VAL A 67 -7.01 4.18 5.79
N VAL A 68 -5.74 3.80 5.63
CA VAL A 68 -5.25 2.43 5.87
C VAL A 68 -4.67 2.30 7.28
N ASN A 69 -4.60 1.07 7.76
CA ASN A 69 -4.02 0.71 9.05
C ASN A 69 -2.55 0.33 8.87
N ASP A 70 -1.76 0.45 9.95
CA ASP A 70 -0.36 0.03 10.01
C ASP A 70 0.51 0.57 8.86
N TYR A 71 0.24 1.82 8.43
CA TYR A 71 0.98 2.43 7.33
C TYR A 71 2.44 2.67 7.72
N PHE A 72 3.33 2.06 6.95
CA PHE A 72 4.76 2.31 6.96
C PHE A 72 5.23 2.69 5.56
N GLU A 73 6.14 3.66 5.49
CA GLU A 73 6.87 4.00 4.28
C GLU A 73 8.32 4.27 4.66
N HIS A 74 9.24 3.67 3.92
CA HIS A 74 10.66 3.79 4.17
C HIS A 74 11.11 5.25 3.96
N PRO A 75 11.95 5.83 4.84
CA PRO A 75 12.33 7.25 4.78
C PRO A 75 12.91 7.70 3.43
N ALA A 76 13.60 6.82 2.71
CA ALA A 76 14.12 7.11 1.37
C ALA A 76 13.03 7.36 0.30
N PHE A 77 11.78 6.99 0.59
CA PHE A 77 10.63 7.12 -0.31
C PHE A 77 9.58 8.10 0.21
N LYS A 78 9.73 8.62 1.44
CA LYS A 78 8.85 9.67 1.95
C LYS A 78 9.06 10.95 1.15
N LYS A 79 7.97 11.52 0.62
CA LYS A 79 7.96 12.84 -0.01
C LYS A 79 8.17 13.97 0.99
#